data_AF-E5AV42-F1
#
_entry.id   AF-E5AV42-F1
#
_cell.length_a   1.000
_cell.length_b   1.000
_cell.length_c   1.000
_cell.angle_alpha   90.00
_cell.angle_beta   90.00
_cell.angle_gamma   90.00
#
_symmetry.space_group_name_H-M   'P 1'
#
loop_
_entity.id
_entity.type
_entity.pdbx_description
1 polymer ?
#
loop_
_entity_poly.entity_id
_entity_poly.type
_entity_poly.pdbx_seq_one_letter_code
_entity_poly.pdbx_strand_id
1 'polypeptide(L)'
;MGEANTDCMAGCPPFLKTNRANWAPRQHRAHCKKAVEYAKNAVAKHTLRHEAEYNKLSGKMCWDAVKYCAFSANIITEDEHDALNARWDLVTPHDSRIRNSDDLKNVPPGHALGFFRIEHFAASNASNVRMDPFHVMLNTGGNKAAGNKNDCVGLGDMFGWEERDLSQLKWYQGAVVAPKGGDVTVDPAHQDALSKFPEEIVARAKTVPFKKIEQPSFHISTTAMIHADSS
;
A
#
# COMPACT_ATOMS: atom_id res chain seq x y z
N MET A 1 16.73 16.17 17.07
CA MET A 1 16.24 14.94 16.40
C MET A 1 14.73 14.90 16.61
N GLY A 2 13.96 15.40 15.65
CA GLY A 2 12.50 15.41 15.73
C GLY A 2 11.94 14.33 14.82
N GLU A 3 11.27 13.33 15.39
CA GLU A 3 10.43 12.42 14.61
C GLU A 3 9.34 13.25 13.93
N ALA A 4 9.34 13.28 12.61
CA ALA A 4 8.28 13.89 11.85
C ALA A 4 6.97 13.17 12.21
N ASN A 5 6.11 13.91 12.90
CA ASN A 5 4.77 13.57 13.32
C ASN A 5 3.94 13.27 12.06
N THR A 6 4.05 12.05 11.53
CA THR A 6 3.18 11.52 10.47
C THR A 6 1.89 11.13 11.14
N ASP A 7 1.12 12.17 11.40
CA ASP A 7 -0.26 12.11 11.81
C ASP A 7 -1.00 11.13 10.89
N CYS A 8 -1.40 9.97 11.43
CA CYS A 8 -2.29 9.02 10.76
C CYS A 8 -3.73 9.57 10.65
N MET A 9 -3.85 10.89 10.49
CA MET A 9 -5.09 11.65 10.64
C MET A 9 -6.15 11.13 9.68
N ALA A 10 -7.25 10.66 10.27
CA ALA A 10 -8.55 10.45 9.66
C ALA A 10 -8.69 9.43 8.51
N GLY A 11 -7.68 8.58 8.28
CA GLY A 11 -7.80 7.40 7.41
C GLY A 11 -7.98 6.13 8.25
N CYS A 12 -9.22 5.63 8.34
CA CYS A 12 -9.63 4.36 8.97
C CYS A 12 -8.67 3.19 8.64
N PRO A 13 -8.60 2.05 9.39
CA PRO A 13 -7.88 0.90 8.85
C PRO A 13 -8.68 0.49 7.61
N PRO A 14 -8.07 0.39 6.43
CA PRO A 14 -8.79 0.50 5.15
C PRO A 14 -9.71 -0.68 4.81
N PHE A 15 -9.88 -1.61 5.75
CA PHE A 15 -10.44 -2.92 5.51
C PHE A 15 -11.96 -2.93 5.37
N LEU A 16 -12.76 -2.12 6.09
CA LEU A 16 -14.22 -2.38 6.10
C LEU A 16 -15.19 -1.24 6.39
N LYS A 17 -16.36 -1.36 5.76
CA LYS A 17 -17.61 -0.64 6.04
C LYS A 17 -18.04 -0.90 7.50
N THR A 18 -18.38 0.18 8.20
CA THR A 18 -19.39 0.28 9.27
C THR A 18 -19.09 0.14 10.77
N ASN A 19 -18.03 -0.51 11.31
CA ASN A 19 -17.86 -0.57 12.79
C ASN A 19 -16.59 0.05 13.38
N ARG A 20 -15.66 0.51 12.53
CA ARG A 20 -14.35 1.04 12.98
C ARG A 20 -14.19 2.55 12.77
N ALA A 21 -15.22 3.20 12.23
CA ALA A 21 -15.24 4.66 12.05
C ALA A 21 -15.14 5.42 13.39
N ASN A 22 -15.52 4.78 14.50
CA ASN A 22 -15.49 5.37 15.84
C ASN A 22 -14.20 5.07 16.63
N TRP A 23 -13.24 4.35 16.03
CA TRP A 23 -11.96 4.11 16.70
C TRP A 23 -11.19 5.43 16.84
N ALA A 24 -10.54 5.61 17.99
CA ALA A 24 -9.62 6.72 18.16
C ALA A 24 -8.39 6.51 17.26
N PRO A 25 -7.72 7.58 16.79
CA PRO A 25 -6.49 7.47 15.97
C PRO A 25 -5.43 6.52 16.56
N ARG A 26 -5.27 6.50 17.88
CA ARG A 26 -4.35 5.57 18.57
C ARG A 26 -4.70 4.09 18.38
N GLN A 27 -5.99 3.75 18.34
CA GLN A 27 -6.47 2.38 18.15
C GLN A 27 -6.20 1.96 16.70
N HIS A 28 -6.48 2.82 15.73
CA HIS A 28 -6.10 2.60 14.33
C HIS A 28 -4.61 2.27 14.20
N ARG A 29 -3.73 3.11 14.77
CA ARG A 29 -2.28 2.88 14.72
C ARG A 29 -1.88 1.55 15.35
N ALA A 30 -2.42 1.22 16.52
CA ALA A 30 -2.10 -0.02 17.21
C ALA A 30 -2.48 -1.26 16.38
N HIS A 31 -3.64 -1.24 15.74
CA HIS A 31 -4.10 -2.33 14.87
C HIS A 31 -3.28 -2.42 13.58
N CYS A 32 -3.01 -1.29 12.91
CA CYS A 32 -2.12 -1.27 11.74
C CYS A 32 -0.73 -1.80 12.07
N LYS A 33 -0.17 -1.43 13.23
CA LYS A 33 1.13 -1.95 13.70
C LYS A 33 1.10 -3.47 13.87
N LYS A 34 0.06 -4.03 14.49
CA LYS A 34 -0.09 -5.49 14.65
C LYS A 34 -0.13 -6.22 13.30
N ALA A 35 -0.84 -5.69 12.30
CA ALA A 35 -0.88 -6.29 10.96
C ALA A 35 0.50 -6.25 10.28
N VAL A 36 1.23 -5.15 10.41
CA VAL A 36 2.60 -5.03 9.87
C VAL A 36 3.57 -5.98 10.58
N GLU A 37 3.51 -6.06 11.90
CA GLU A 37 4.33 -7.00 12.68
C GLU A 37 4.04 -8.45 12.30
N TYR A 38 2.76 -8.80 12.17
CA TYR A 38 2.34 -10.13 11.71
C TYR A 38 2.94 -10.47 10.34
N ALA A 39 2.79 -9.56 9.36
CA ALA A 39 3.34 -9.71 8.03
C ALA A 39 4.87 -9.89 8.02
N LYS A 40 5.60 -9.06 8.79
CA LYS A 40 7.07 -9.12 8.89
C LYS A 40 7.56 -10.39 9.57
N ASN A 41 6.89 -10.82 10.64
CA ASN A 41 7.24 -12.04 11.35
C ASN A 41 7.10 -13.27 10.46
N ALA A 42 6.05 -13.34 9.63
CA ALA A 42 5.89 -14.39 8.64
C ALA A 42 7.04 -14.40 7.61
N VAL A 43 7.47 -13.23 7.11
CA VAL A 43 8.63 -13.15 6.19
C VAL A 43 9.90 -13.69 6.84
N ALA A 44 10.13 -13.34 8.11
CA ALA A 44 11.36 -13.69 8.82
C ALA A 44 11.53 -15.20 9.06
N LYS A 45 10.43 -15.96 9.24
CA LYS A 45 10.45 -17.43 9.51
C LYS A 45 11.36 -17.86 10.67
N HIS A 46 11.65 -16.98 11.63
CA HIS A 46 12.59 -17.28 12.73
C HIS A 46 12.12 -18.39 13.69
N THR A 47 10.84 -18.78 13.64
CA THR A 47 10.25 -19.79 14.52
C THR A 47 9.35 -20.72 13.70
N LEU A 48 9.08 -21.92 14.21
CA LEU A 48 8.11 -22.84 13.59
C LEU A 48 6.73 -22.20 13.40
N ARG A 49 6.31 -21.33 14.34
CA ARG A 49 5.08 -20.55 14.21
C ARG A 49 5.16 -19.58 13.03
N HIS A 50 6.26 -18.85 12.89
CA HIS A 50 6.45 -17.90 11.78
C HIS A 50 6.51 -18.61 10.43
N GLU A 51 7.12 -19.79 10.38
CA GLU A 51 7.14 -20.64 9.19
C GLU A 51 5.74 -21.14 8.82
N ALA A 52 4.94 -21.57 9.81
CA ALA A 52 3.55 -21.94 9.58
C ALA A 52 2.73 -20.76 9.03
N GLU A 53 2.90 -19.55 9.58
CA GLU A 53 2.21 -18.37 9.06
C GLU A 53 2.69 -17.96 7.66
N TYR A 54 3.99 -18.09 7.37
CA TYR A 54 4.50 -17.94 6.02
C TYR A 54 3.81 -18.90 5.04
N ASN A 55 3.70 -20.17 5.40
CA ASN A 55 3.06 -21.17 4.53
C ASN A 55 1.58 -20.83 4.30
N LYS A 56 0.86 -20.40 5.35
CA LYS A 56 -0.53 -19.95 5.22
C LYS A 56 -0.68 -18.74 4.29
N LEU A 57 0.20 -17.74 4.41
CA LEU A 57 0.15 -16.55 3.55
C LEU A 57 0.57 -16.86 2.11
N SER A 58 1.58 -17.69 1.92
CA SER A 58 2.10 -18.11 0.62
C SER A 58 1.10 -18.96 -0.17
N GLY A 59 0.22 -19.70 0.53
CA GLY A 59 -0.84 -20.52 -0.08
C GLY A 59 -2.10 -19.74 -0.50
N LYS A 60 -2.20 -18.43 -0.21
CA LYS A 60 -3.38 -17.61 -0.49
C LYS A 60 -3.21 -16.77 -1.75
N MET A 61 -4.32 -16.30 -2.34
CA MET A 61 -4.25 -15.20 -3.33
C MET A 61 -3.69 -13.92 -2.69
N CYS A 62 -3.11 -13.03 -3.48
CA CYS A 62 -2.42 -11.83 -2.96
C CYS A 62 -3.32 -10.96 -2.07
N TRP A 63 -4.56 -10.71 -2.48
CA TRP A 63 -5.55 -10.00 -1.68
C TRP A 63 -6.02 -10.79 -0.45
N ASP A 64 -6.20 -12.10 -0.54
CA ASP A 64 -6.63 -12.93 0.60
C ASP A 64 -5.54 -13.06 1.67
N ALA A 65 -4.27 -13.04 1.27
CA ALA A 65 -3.15 -12.99 2.19
C ALA A 65 -3.15 -11.69 3.00
N VAL A 66 -3.40 -10.54 2.36
CA VAL A 66 -3.52 -9.24 3.04
C VAL A 66 -4.76 -9.19 3.94
N LYS A 67 -5.90 -9.72 3.49
CA LYS A 67 -7.10 -9.89 4.34
C LYS A 67 -6.80 -10.74 5.58
N TYR A 68 -6.05 -11.83 5.42
CA TYR A 68 -5.68 -12.72 6.52
C TYR A 68 -4.74 -12.05 7.54
N CYS A 69 -3.85 -11.15 7.10
CA CYS A 69 -3.07 -10.31 8.03
C CYS A 69 -3.98 -9.40 8.88
N ALA A 70 -5.03 -8.81 8.29
CA ALA A 70 -5.99 -8.01 9.03
C ALA A 70 -6.80 -8.84 10.03
N PHE A 71 -7.21 -10.06 9.65
CA PHE A 71 -7.89 -11.00 10.56
C PHE A 71 -6.98 -11.41 11.71
N SER A 72 -5.75 -11.84 11.41
CA SER A 72 -4.78 -12.30 12.41
C SER A 72 -4.33 -11.19 13.38
N ALA A 73 -4.42 -9.93 12.96
CA ALA A 73 -4.19 -8.77 13.81
C ALA A 73 -5.43 -8.32 14.61
N ASN A 74 -6.52 -9.10 14.58
CA ASN A 74 -7.83 -8.80 15.15
C ASN A 74 -8.35 -7.43 14.70
N ILE A 75 -8.04 -7.05 13.46
CA ILE A 75 -8.63 -5.87 12.84
C ILE A 75 -10.04 -6.24 12.45
N ILE A 76 -10.21 -7.28 11.62
CA ILE A 76 -11.50 -7.82 11.19
C ILE A 76 -11.89 -9.06 11.99
N THR A 77 -13.19 -9.25 12.19
CA THR A 77 -13.79 -10.44 12.81
C THR A 77 -13.81 -11.62 11.82
N GLU A 78 -14.19 -12.80 12.29
CA GLU A 78 -14.35 -14.00 11.45
C GLU A 78 -15.46 -13.82 10.42
N ASP A 79 -16.65 -13.39 10.85
CA ASP A 79 -17.78 -13.09 9.95
C ASP A 79 -17.40 -12.08 8.85
N GLU A 80 -16.64 -11.05 9.23
CA GLU A 80 -16.13 -10.06 8.30
C GLU A 80 -15.06 -10.63 7.37
N HIS A 81 -14.17 -11.49 7.86
CA HIS A 81 -13.18 -12.17 7.05
C HIS A 81 -13.84 -13.04 5.97
N ASP A 82 -14.96 -13.67 6.31
CA ASP A 82 -15.69 -14.56 5.40
C ASP A 82 -16.56 -13.77 4.39
N ALA A 83 -17.19 -12.68 4.84
CA ALA A 83 -18.01 -11.83 3.97
C ALA A 83 -17.20 -10.93 3.02
N LEU A 84 -15.97 -10.55 3.40
CA LEU A 84 -15.12 -9.63 2.65
C LEU A 84 -14.66 -10.22 1.31
N ASN A 85 -14.99 -9.53 0.23
CA ASN A 85 -14.38 -9.77 -1.07
C ASN A 85 -13.06 -8.99 -1.16
N ALA A 86 -11.98 -9.62 -0.70
CA ALA A 86 -10.68 -8.97 -0.57
C ALA A 86 -10.15 -8.36 -1.88
N ARG A 87 -10.53 -8.92 -3.04
CA ARG A 87 -10.13 -8.39 -4.35
C ARG A 87 -10.63 -6.97 -4.59
N TRP A 88 -11.82 -6.64 -4.07
CA TRP A 88 -12.51 -5.38 -4.38
C TRP A 88 -12.68 -4.46 -3.17
N ASP A 89 -12.72 -5.03 -1.95
CA ASP A 89 -13.06 -4.27 -0.75
C ASP A 89 -11.84 -3.66 -0.04
N LEU A 90 -10.65 -4.26 -0.19
CA LEU A 90 -9.43 -3.78 0.48
C LEU A 90 -8.96 -2.43 -0.08
N VAL A 91 -9.11 -2.27 -1.39
CA VAL A 91 -8.67 -1.12 -2.17
C VAL A 91 -9.50 -1.08 -3.45
N THR A 92 -9.91 0.12 -3.86
CA THR A 92 -10.83 0.37 -4.97
C THR A 92 -10.21 1.28 -6.03
N PRO A 93 -10.73 1.28 -7.26
CA PRO A 93 -10.31 2.23 -8.30
C PRO A 93 -10.51 3.71 -7.94
N HIS A 94 -11.32 4.02 -6.93
CA HIS A 94 -11.60 5.39 -6.49
C HIS A 94 -10.64 5.88 -5.40
N ASP A 95 -9.80 4.99 -4.87
CA ASP A 95 -8.84 5.33 -3.84
C ASP A 95 -7.70 6.20 -4.39
N SER A 96 -6.97 6.87 -3.50
CA SER A 96 -5.89 7.78 -3.85
C SER A 96 -4.83 7.09 -4.72
N ARG A 97 -4.57 7.68 -5.90
CA ARG A 97 -3.55 7.20 -6.84
C ARG A 97 -2.15 7.47 -6.30
N ILE A 98 -1.31 6.45 -6.33
CA ILE A 98 0.13 6.52 -6.08
C ILE A 98 0.80 6.62 -7.44
N ARG A 99 1.48 7.74 -7.73
CA ARG A 99 2.06 8.01 -9.05
C ARG A 99 3.55 7.71 -9.14
N ASN A 100 4.21 7.58 -8.00
CA ASN A 100 5.65 7.39 -7.92
C ASN A 100 6.07 6.91 -6.51
N SER A 101 7.36 6.64 -6.34
CA SER A 101 7.94 6.25 -5.06
C SER A 101 7.81 7.30 -3.95
N ASP A 102 7.64 8.59 -4.26
CA ASP A 102 7.46 9.63 -3.24
C ASP A 102 6.02 9.66 -2.70
N ASP A 103 5.02 9.47 -3.56
CA ASP A 103 3.63 9.24 -3.12
C ASP A 103 3.56 8.01 -2.22
N LEU A 104 4.29 6.95 -2.57
CA LEU A 104 4.32 5.71 -1.80
C LEU A 104 4.89 5.92 -0.38
N LYS A 105 5.95 6.73 -0.21
CA LYS A 105 6.52 7.05 1.11
C LYS A 105 5.49 7.65 2.07
N ASN A 106 4.49 8.34 1.53
CA ASN A 106 3.45 9.02 2.29
C ASN A 106 2.29 8.07 2.66
N VAL A 107 2.25 6.84 2.14
CA VAL A 107 1.26 5.86 2.56
C VAL A 107 1.63 5.33 3.96
N PRO A 108 0.75 5.42 4.96
CA PRO A 108 1.07 4.92 6.29
C PRO A 108 1.19 3.38 6.33
N PRO A 109 2.09 2.81 7.14
CA PRO A 109 2.18 1.36 7.33
C PRO A 109 0.84 0.75 7.79
N GLY A 110 0.57 -0.49 7.36
CA GLY A 110 -0.66 -1.23 7.65
C GLY A 110 -1.80 -0.97 6.66
N HIS A 111 -1.60 -0.11 5.66
CA HIS A 111 -2.58 0.10 4.60
C HIS A 111 -2.41 -0.91 3.46
N ALA A 112 -3.52 -1.31 2.84
CA ALA A 112 -3.49 -2.08 1.60
C ALA A 112 -3.07 -1.19 0.43
N LEU A 113 -2.19 -1.71 -0.41
CA LEU A 113 -1.76 -1.14 -1.69
C LEU A 113 -2.40 -1.99 -2.78
N GLY A 114 -3.22 -1.39 -3.62
CA GLY A 114 -3.84 -2.04 -4.77
C GLY A 114 -3.17 -1.65 -6.07
N PHE A 115 -2.97 -2.63 -6.94
CA PHE A 115 -2.51 -2.44 -8.30
C PHE A 115 -3.65 -2.84 -9.23
N PHE A 116 -4.00 -1.97 -10.17
CA PHE A 116 -5.16 -2.14 -11.04
C PHE A 116 -4.73 -2.09 -12.49
N ARG A 117 -5.11 -3.10 -13.26
CA ARG A 117 -4.97 -3.09 -14.72
C ARG A 117 -6.02 -2.17 -15.31
N ILE A 118 -5.60 -1.26 -16.18
CA ILE A 118 -6.50 -0.45 -16.99
C ILE A 118 -6.80 -1.20 -18.29
N GLU A 119 -8.08 -1.44 -18.52
CA GLU A 119 -8.59 -2.04 -19.74
C GLU A 119 -9.42 -1.01 -20.50
N HIS A 120 -9.03 -0.76 -21.74
CA HIS A 120 -9.74 0.12 -22.65
C HIS A 120 -10.66 -0.72 -23.53
N PHE A 121 -11.96 -0.43 -23.52
CA PHE A 121 -12.91 -1.10 -24.40
C PHE A 121 -13.60 -0.06 -25.29
N ALA A 122 -13.51 -0.27 -26.59
CA ALA A 122 -14.26 0.50 -27.57
C ALA A 122 -15.70 -0.04 -27.63
N ALA A 123 -16.58 0.49 -26.77
CA ALA A 123 -18.01 0.27 -26.90
C ALA A 123 -18.63 1.58 -27.39
N SER A 124 -18.78 1.70 -28.72
CA SER A 124 -19.46 2.79 -29.46
C SER A 124 -19.08 4.23 -29.06
N ASN A 125 -18.33 4.95 -29.90
CA ASN A 125 -18.05 6.42 -29.85
C ASN A 125 -17.59 7.03 -28.50
N ALA A 126 -17.53 6.26 -27.41
CA ALA A 126 -17.07 6.61 -26.10
C ALA A 126 -16.02 5.56 -25.70
N SER A 127 -14.83 6.01 -25.33
CA SER A 127 -13.83 5.14 -24.73
C SER A 127 -14.28 4.81 -23.30
N ASN A 128 -14.65 3.56 -23.05
CA ASN A 128 -14.91 3.10 -21.69
C ASN A 128 -13.61 2.54 -21.11
N VAL A 129 -13.28 3.00 -19.90
CA VAL A 129 -12.11 2.55 -19.15
C VAL A 129 -12.59 1.74 -17.95
N ARG A 130 -12.13 0.49 -17.85
CA ARG A 130 -12.33 -0.35 -16.66
C ARG A 130 -11.00 -0.49 -15.94
N MET A 131 -11.06 -0.42 -14.60
CA MET A 131 -9.92 -0.76 -13.74
C MET A 131 -10.21 -2.08 -13.04
N ASP A 132 -9.43 -3.11 -13.34
CA ASP A 132 -9.56 -4.43 -12.72
C ASP A 132 -8.43 -4.65 -11.68
N PRO A 133 -8.74 -5.00 -10.42
CA PRO A 133 -7.74 -5.29 -9.41
C PRO A 133 -6.87 -6.45 -9.86
N PHE A 134 -5.59 -6.17 -9.92
CA PHE A 134 -4.57 -7.04 -10.47
C PHE A 134 -3.69 -7.62 -9.35
N HIS A 135 -3.32 -6.81 -8.35
CA HIS A 135 -2.54 -7.25 -7.20
C HIS A 135 -2.84 -6.45 -5.94
N VAL A 136 -2.62 -7.03 -4.76
CA VAL A 136 -2.73 -6.31 -3.48
C VAL A 136 -1.56 -6.69 -2.57
N MET A 137 -0.96 -5.68 -1.92
CA MET A 137 0.11 -5.84 -0.93
C MET A 137 -0.23 -5.07 0.35
N LEU A 138 0.36 -5.47 1.48
CA LEU A 138 0.29 -4.71 2.74
C LEU A 138 1.50 -3.78 2.85
N ASN A 139 1.28 -2.47 2.90
CA ASN A 139 2.35 -1.52 3.14
C ASN A 139 2.98 -1.74 4.52
N THR A 140 4.29 -1.94 4.58
CA THR A 140 5.03 -2.17 5.83
C THR A 140 5.92 -0.99 6.24
N GLY A 141 5.88 0.10 5.45
CA GLY A 141 6.58 1.36 5.70
C GLY A 141 7.92 1.47 4.99
N GLY A 142 8.40 2.70 4.82
CA GLY A 142 9.71 2.98 4.22
C GLY A 142 9.83 2.45 2.79
N ASN A 143 8.79 2.65 1.97
CA ASN A 143 8.65 2.09 0.61
C ASN A 143 8.60 0.57 0.52
N LYS A 144 8.41 -0.14 1.63
CA LYS A 144 8.28 -1.59 1.62
C LYS A 144 6.83 -2.02 1.70
N ALA A 145 6.54 -3.15 1.08
CA ALA A 145 5.27 -3.84 1.26
C ALA A 145 5.48 -5.35 1.29
N ALA A 146 4.62 -6.03 2.04
CA ALA A 146 4.57 -7.48 2.10
C ALA A 146 3.41 -8.03 1.27
N GLY A 147 3.67 -9.07 0.49
CA GLY A 147 2.70 -9.66 -0.42
C GLY A 147 3.08 -11.08 -0.82
N ASN A 148 2.11 -11.83 -1.37
CA ASN A 148 2.34 -13.11 -2.04
C ASN A 148 2.19 -12.92 -3.55
N LYS A 149 2.94 -13.64 -4.38
CA LYS A 149 2.90 -13.56 -5.86
C LYS A 149 3.32 -12.19 -6.38
N ASN A 150 4.43 -11.67 -5.85
CA ASN A 150 4.81 -10.28 -6.10
C ASN A 150 5.35 -10.08 -7.53
N ASP A 151 5.75 -11.15 -8.22
CA ASP A 151 6.14 -11.14 -9.63
C ASP A 151 5.08 -10.48 -10.54
N CYS A 152 3.81 -10.53 -10.14
CA CYS A 152 2.69 -9.86 -10.81
C CYS A 152 2.99 -8.38 -11.04
N VAL A 153 3.59 -7.69 -10.06
CA VAL A 153 3.96 -6.26 -10.19
C VAL A 153 5.40 -6.05 -10.65
N GLY A 154 6.06 -7.12 -11.10
CA GLY A 154 7.44 -7.10 -11.59
C GLY A 154 8.52 -7.09 -10.51
N LEU A 155 8.19 -7.51 -9.27
CA LEU A 155 9.14 -7.58 -8.16
C LEU A 155 9.00 -8.90 -7.40
N GLY A 156 10.11 -9.57 -7.12
CA GLY A 156 10.09 -10.79 -6.29
C GLY A 156 9.51 -12.00 -7.00
N ASP A 157 9.05 -12.98 -6.22
CA ASP A 157 8.78 -14.33 -6.72
C ASP A 157 7.28 -14.58 -6.99
N MET A 158 7.02 -15.55 -7.88
CA MET A 158 5.67 -16.00 -8.25
C MET A 158 4.93 -16.70 -7.11
N PHE A 159 5.67 -17.22 -6.12
CA PHE A 159 5.13 -17.90 -4.95
C PHE A 159 5.97 -17.55 -3.73
N GLY A 160 5.30 -17.30 -2.61
CA GLY A 160 5.96 -17.01 -1.34
C GLY A 160 5.52 -15.65 -0.79
N TRP A 161 5.29 -15.60 0.52
CA TRP A 161 5.05 -14.35 1.22
C TRP A 161 6.37 -13.62 1.50
N GLU A 162 6.52 -12.43 0.91
CA GLU A 162 7.78 -11.69 0.94
C GLU A 162 7.53 -10.22 1.26
N GLU A 163 8.50 -9.57 1.89
CA GLU A 163 8.58 -8.12 1.95
C GLU A 163 9.53 -7.62 0.86
N ARG A 164 9.05 -6.71 0.01
CA ARG A 164 9.82 -6.13 -1.09
C ARG A 164 9.89 -4.62 -0.96
N ASP A 165 11.03 -4.06 -1.36
CA ASP A 165 11.23 -2.62 -1.51
C ASP A 165 10.65 -2.16 -2.84
N LEU A 166 9.50 -1.49 -2.75
CA LEU A 166 8.75 -1.00 -3.90
C LEU A 166 9.36 0.26 -4.53
N SER A 167 10.44 0.83 -3.97
CA SER A 167 11.20 1.87 -4.68
C SER A 167 11.83 1.33 -5.97
N GLN A 168 11.94 0.01 -6.09
CA GLN A 168 12.42 -0.72 -7.27
C GLN A 168 11.35 -0.90 -8.37
N LEU A 169 10.09 -0.53 -8.10
CA LEU A 169 9.05 -0.53 -9.12
C LEU A 169 9.44 0.41 -10.28
N LYS A 170 9.19 -0.04 -11.50
CA LYS A 170 9.41 0.77 -12.69
C LYS A 170 8.19 1.68 -12.91
N TRP A 171 8.35 2.96 -12.62
CA TRP A 171 7.30 3.96 -12.82
C TRP A 171 7.41 4.62 -14.19
N TYR A 172 6.29 4.75 -14.89
CA TYR A 172 6.17 5.51 -16.14
C TYR A 172 4.86 6.28 -16.15
N GLN A 173 4.94 7.61 -16.29
CA GLN A 173 3.76 8.51 -16.37
C GLN A 173 2.68 8.28 -15.28
N GLY A 174 3.09 7.93 -14.06
CA GLY A 174 2.14 7.69 -12.96
C GLY A 174 1.52 6.29 -12.93
N ALA A 175 2.06 5.35 -13.73
CA ALA A 175 1.72 3.94 -13.74
C ALA A 175 2.95 3.07 -13.43
N VAL A 176 2.71 1.85 -12.98
CA VAL A 176 3.71 0.80 -12.78
C VAL A 176 3.80 -0.01 -14.05
N VAL A 177 5.02 -0.25 -14.51
CA VAL A 177 5.34 -1.15 -15.61
C VAL A 177 5.68 -2.52 -15.03
N ALA A 178 4.77 -3.48 -15.19
CA ALA A 178 5.00 -4.87 -14.80
C ALA A 178 5.28 -5.74 -16.03
N PRO A 179 6.09 -6.82 -15.89
CA PRO A 179 6.29 -7.80 -16.95
C PRO A 179 4.95 -8.48 -17.27
N LYS A 180 4.70 -8.70 -18.56
CA LYS A 180 3.56 -9.52 -19.00
C LYS A 180 3.83 -10.94 -18.52
N GLY A 181 2.90 -11.52 -17.76
CA GLY A 181 3.12 -12.73 -16.97
C GLY A 181 4.01 -13.78 -17.65
N GLY A 182 5.08 -14.18 -16.95
CA GLY A 182 5.81 -15.41 -17.21
C GLY A 182 7.15 -15.34 -17.93
N ASP A 183 7.47 -14.30 -18.73
CA ASP A 183 8.75 -14.29 -19.47
C ASP A 183 9.83 -13.40 -18.84
N VAL A 184 10.82 -14.09 -18.26
CA VAL A 184 12.06 -13.54 -17.74
C VAL A 184 12.98 -13.22 -18.92
N THR A 185 13.06 -11.94 -19.29
CA THR A 185 14.26 -11.21 -19.74
C THR A 185 13.82 -9.85 -20.31
N VAL A 186 14.09 -8.77 -19.58
CA VAL A 186 13.89 -7.42 -20.13
C VAL A 186 15.17 -7.03 -20.86
N ASP A 187 15.21 -7.32 -22.17
CA ASP A 187 16.20 -6.81 -23.12
C ASP A 187 16.30 -5.27 -23.02
N PRO A 188 17.49 -4.65 -23.01
CA PRO A 188 17.65 -3.20 -23.10
C PRO A 188 16.88 -2.51 -24.24
N ALA A 189 16.51 -3.25 -25.30
CA ALA A 189 15.63 -2.77 -26.38
C ALA A 189 14.14 -2.64 -25.98
N HIS A 190 13.72 -3.09 -24.78
CA HIS A 190 12.33 -3.00 -24.30
C HIS A 190 11.88 -1.59 -23.89
N GLN A 191 12.75 -0.56 -23.91
CA GLN A 191 12.31 0.83 -23.75
C GLN A 191 11.39 1.28 -24.89
N ASP A 192 11.59 0.74 -26.10
CA ASP A 192 10.74 1.05 -27.27
C ASP A 192 9.42 0.25 -27.28
N ALA A 193 9.34 -0.86 -26.53
CA ALA A 193 8.16 -1.73 -26.50
C ALA A 193 7.00 -1.20 -25.62
N LEU A 194 7.26 -0.24 -24.73
CA LEU A 194 6.20 0.51 -24.03
C LEU A 194 5.35 1.37 -24.98
N SER A 195 5.80 1.57 -26.23
CA SER A 195 4.98 2.20 -27.28
C SER A 195 3.89 1.27 -27.85
N LYS A 196 3.97 -0.05 -27.60
CA LYS A 196 3.08 -1.07 -28.20
C LYS A 196 2.29 -1.86 -27.16
N PHE A 197 1.74 -1.19 -26.15
CA PHE A 197 0.82 -1.70 -25.11
C PHE A 197 1.48 -2.34 -23.88
N PRO A 198 1.99 -1.54 -22.93
CA PRO A 198 2.05 -1.96 -21.54
C PRO A 198 0.62 -1.98 -20.99
N GLU A 199 0.25 -3.04 -20.28
CA GLU A 199 -0.91 -2.94 -19.40
C GLU A 199 -0.63 -1.79 -18.41
N GLU A 200 -1.39 -0.70 -18.50
CA GLU A 200 -1.22 0.42 -17.58
C GLU A 200 -1.71 -0.05 -16.20
N ILE A 201 -0.77 -0.36 -15.31
CA ILE A 201 -1.08 -0.73 -13.93
C ILE A 201 -1.01 0.52 -13.07
N VAL A 202 -2.12 0.88 -12.44
CA VAL A 202 -2.15 2.01 -11.49
C VAL A 202 -2.12 1.53 -10.06
N ALA A 203 -1.17 2.05 -9.29
CA ALA A 203 -1.10 1.81 -7.86
C ALA A 203 -2.03 2.77 -7.11
N ARG A 204 -2.72 2.27 -6.09
CA ARG A 204 -3.64 3.03 -5.25
C ARG A 204 -3.58 2.57 -3.80
N ALA A 205 -3.93 3.46 -2.90
CA ALA A 205 -4.13 3.14 -1.50
C ALA A 205 -5.29 3.97 -0.95
N LYS A 206 -6.02 3.41 0.02
CA LYS A 206 -7.02 4.15 0.81
C LYS A 206 -6.33 5.16 1.72
N THR A 207 -5.86 6.27 1.15
CA THR A 207 -5.38 7.45 1.87
C THR A 207 -6.30 8.61 1.55
N VAL A 208 -6.46 9.55 2.49
CA VAL A 208 -6.97 10.88 2.14
C VAL A 208 -6.09 11.49 1.04
N PRO A 209 -6.64 12.31 0.13
CA PRO A 209 -5.89 12.86 -0.98
C PRO A 209 -4.58 13.47 -0.49
N PHE A 210 -3.46 13.14 -1.15
CA PHE A 210 -2.16 13.74 -0.92
C PHE A 210 -2.20 15.23 -1.30
N LYS A 211 -2.91 16.06 -0.54
CA LYS A 211 -2.64 17.50 -0.55
C LYS A 211 -1.22 17.63 -0.04
N LYS A 212 -0.38 18.33 -0.82
CA LYS A 212 0.93 18.81 -0.36
C LYS A 212 0.75 19.30 1.07
N ILE A 213 1.33 18.59 2.02
CA ILE A 213 1.48 19.12 3.37
C ILE A 213 2.47 20.27 3.17
N GLU A 214 1.95 21.49 2.98
CA GLU A 214 2.77 22.68 3.08
C GLU A 214 3.37 22.63 4.48
N GLN A 215 4.70 22.51 4.54
CA GLN A 215 5.38 22.58 5.82
C GLN A 215 5.03 23.93 6.44
N PRO A 216 4.52 23.98 7.68
CA PRO A 216 4.33 25.25 8.35
C PRO A 216 5.69 25.92 8.48
N SER A 217 5.87 27.05 7.82
CA SER A 217 7.00 27.94 8.03
C SER A 217 6.91 28.46 9.45
N PHE A 218 7.69 27.88 10.36
CA PHE A 218 7.89 28.46 11.68
C PHE A 218 8.71 29.74 11.51
N HIS A 219 8.02 30.89 11.39
CA HIS A 219 8.61 32.17 11.75
C HIS A 219 8.77 32.22 13.26
N ILE A 220 9.99 31.98 13.73
CA ILE A 220 10.38 32.34 15.09
C ILE A 220 10.40 33.87 15.13
N SER A 221 9.31 34.45 15.62
CA SER A 221 9.29 35.85 16.04
C SER A 221 9.93 35.92 17.42
N THR A 222 11.21 36.29 17.46
CA THR A 222 11.92 36.54 18.71
C THR A 222 11.46 37.88 19.28
N THR A 223 10.33 37.89 19.97
CA THR A 223 9.97 39.01 20.86
C THR A 223 10.68 38.79 22.19
N ALA A 224 11.81 39.46 22.39
CA ALA A 224 12.43 39.57 23.71
C ALA A 224 11.80 40.76 24.45
N MET A 225 10.95 40.46 25.43
CA MET A 225 10.79 41.29 26.64
C MET A 225 11.51 40.51 27.75
N ILE A 226 12.28 41.12 28.66
CA ILE A 226 11.80 41.85 29.84
C ILE A 226 13.00 42.50 30.58
N HIS A 227 12.77 43.74 31.06
CA HIS A 227 13.31 44.51 32.22
C HIS A 227 14.81 44.50 32.58
N ALA A 228 15.48 45.67 32.66
CA ALA A 228 15.38 46.75 33.66
C ALA A 228 15.77 46.30 35.08
N ASP A 229 17.00 46.62 35.48
CA ASP A 229 17.31 47.00 36.86
C ASP A 229 18.46 48.01 36.85
N SER A 230 18.19 49.14 37.48
CA SER A 230 19.10 50.26 37.72
C SER A 230 19.18 50.44 39.23
N SER A 231 20.36 50.23 39.80
CA SER A 231 20.81 50.68 41.13
C SER A 231 22.33 50.63 41.15
#